data_AF-A0A6P0P265-F1
#
_entry.id   AF-A0A6P0P265-F1
#
_cell.length_a   1.000
_cell.length_b   1.000
_cell.length_c   1.000
_cell.angle_alpha   90.00
_cell.angle_beta   90.00
_cell.angle_gamma   90.00
#
_symmetry.space_group_name_H-M   'P 1'
#
loop_
_entity.id
_entity.type
_entity.pdbx_description
1 polymer ?
#
loop_
_entity_poly.entity_id
_entity_poly.type
_entity_poly.pdbx_seq_one_letter_code
_entity_poly.pdbx_strand_id
1 'polypeptide(L)' 'MAKYRRNRSVLNQQCLDRQIRSYRILEQELRAWQDERNASQAKVHWRFSTADARVKLHHLYPQF' A
#
# COMPACT_ATOMS: atom_id res chain seq x y z
N MET A 1 17.25 17.54 -16.60
CA MET A 1 17.38 16.25 -15.87
C MET A 1 16.07 15.94 -15.18
N ALA A 2 15.33 14.95 -15.68
CA ALA A 2 14.00 14.60 -15.18
C ALA A 2 14.08 14.11 -13.74
N LYS A 3 13.53 14.87 -12.79
CA LYS A 3 13.35 14.44 -11.40
C LYS A 3 12.43 13.23 -11.41
N TYR A 4 12.98 12.05 -11.15
CA TYR A 4 12.22 10.82 -10.92
C TYR A 4 11.15 11.15 -9.86
N ARG A 5 9.88 11.20 -10.26
CA ARG A 5 8.77 11.39 -9.32
C ARG A 5 8.69 10.08 -8.52
N ARG A 6 9.44 9.98 -7.42
CA ARG A 6 9.26 8.91 -6.42
C ARG A 6 7.84 9.03 -5.88
N ASN A 7 6.93 8.24 -6.44
CA ASN A 7 5.62 8.05 -5.85
C ASN A 7 5.82 7.23 -4.57
N ARG A 8 5.97 7.91 -3.43
CA ARG A 8 6.10 7.26 -2.13
C ARG A 8 4.73 6.74 -1.73
N SER A 9 4.57 5.42 -1.66
CA SER A 9 3.38 4.79 -1.08
C SER A 9 3.16 5.29 0.35
N VAL A 10 1.93 5.23 0.82
CA VAL A 10 1.54 5.67 2.16
C VAL A 10 2.37 4.96 3.25
N LEU A 11 2.69 3.68 3.05
CA LEU A 11 3.60 2.94 3.91
C LEU A 11 5.01 3.55 3.94
N ASN A 12 5.56 3.94 2.78
CA ASN A 12 6.86 4.60 2.70
C ASN A 12 6.87 6.00 3.32
N GLN A 13 5.71 6.66 3.39
CA GLN A 13 5.60 7.98 4.02
C GLN A 13 5.42 7.90 5.53
N GLN A 14 4.81 6.83 6.03
CA GLN A 14 4.35 6.76 7.42
C GLN A 14 5.09 5.74 8.29
N CYS A 15 5.75 4.75 7.68
CA CYS A 15 6.45 3.69 8.39
C CYS A 15 7.91 3.54 7.93
N LEU A 16 8.17 3.71 6.62
CA LEU A 16 9.50 3.48 6.04
C LEU A 16 10.19 4.77 5.59
N ASP A 17 9.92 5.89 6.27
CA ASP A 17 10.58 7.17 5.99
C ASP A 17 12.04 7.19 6.48
N ARG A 18 12.40 6.24 7.35
CA ARG A 18 13.73 5.97 7.90
C ARG A 18 14.30 4.62 7.47
N GLN A 19 15.63 4.48 7.54
CA GLN A 19 16.30 3.21 7.27
C GLN A 19 16.22 2.28 8.48
N ILE A 20 15.63 1.10 8.31
CA ILE A 20 15.56 0.05 9.32
C ILE A 20 16.57 -1.04 8.96
N ARG A 21 17.59 -1.26 9.79
CA ARG A 21 18.71 -2.17 9.47
C ARG A 21 18.44 -3.63 9.79
N SER A 22 17.43 -3.90 10.63
CA SER A 22 17.10 -5.26 11.08
C SER A 22 15.73 -5.66 10.55
N TYR A 23 15.67 -6.83 9.90
CA TYR A 23 14.43 -7.40 9.41
C TYR A 23 13.40 -7.60 10.53
N ARG A 24 13.85 -8.01 11.73
CA ARG A 24 12.96 -8.21 12.88
C ARG A 24 12.30 -6.91 13.33
N ILE A 25 13.07 -5.81 13.34
CA ILE A 25 12.54 -4.48 13.70
C ILE A 25 11.57 -4.01 12.61
N LEU A 26 11.89 -4.26 11.34
CA LEU A 26 11.01 -3.94 10.22
C LEU A 26 9.66 -4.65 10.34
N GLU A 27 9.66 -5.95 10.64
CA GLU A 27 8.41 -6.71 10.79
C GLU A 27 7.56 -6.19 11.94
N GLN A 28 8.18 -5.84 13.08
CA GLN A 28 7.48 -5.30 14.24
C GLN A 28 6.85 -3.94 13.92
N GLU A 29 7.59 -3.04 13.26
CA GLU A 29 7.06 -1.73 12.87
C GLU A 29 5.94 -1.85 11.84
N LEU A 30 6.07 -2.78 10.88
CA LEU A 30 5.02 -3.04 9.89
C LEU A 30 3.73 -3.53 10.55
N ARG A 31 3.83 -4.47 11.50
CA ARG A 31 2.65 -4.97 12.25
C ARG A 31 1.99 -3.86 13.05
N ALA A 32 2.76 -3.11 13.84
CA ALA A 32 2.24 -2.01 14.64
C ALA A 32 1.55 -0.95 13.77
N TRP A 33 2.18 -0.56 12.66
CA TRP A 33 1.61 0.39 11.71
C TRP A 33 0.33 -0.14 11.06
N GLN A 34 0.30 -1.43 10.68
CA GLN A 34 -0.88 -2.05 10.06
C GLN A 34 -2.06 -2.09 11.04
N ASP A 35 -1.81 -2.43 12.30
CA ASP A 35 -2.81 -2.48 13.36
C ASP A 35 -3.39 -1.09 13.65
N GLU A 36 -2.53 -0.08 13.80
CA GLU A 36 -2.96 1.32 13.97
C GLU A 36 -3.79 1.80 12.77
N ARG A 37 -3.34 1.49 11.56
CA ARG A 37 -4.04 1.91 10.34
C ARG A 37 -5.41 1.25 10.21
N ASN A 38 -5.51 -0.03 10.55
CA ASN A 38 -6.77 -0.78 10.56
C ASN A 38 -7.72 -0.26 11.65
N ALA A 39 -7.19 0.03 12.85
CA ALA A 39 -7.96 0.60 13.95
C ALA A 39 -8.48 2.00 13.64
N SER A 40 -7.67 2.85 12.99
CA SER A 40 -8.08 4.19 12.52
C SER A 40 -9.12 4.15 11.39
N GLN A 41 -9.47 2.96 10.89
CA GLN A 41 -10.34 2.74 9.74
C GLN A 41 -9.99 3.67 8.57
N ALA A 42 -8.70 3.88 8.31
CA ALA A 42 -8.26 4.79 7.25
C ALA A 42 -8.83 4.32 5.90
N LYS A 43 -9.92 4.95 5.46
CA LYS A 43 -10.63 4.56 4.23
C LYS A 43 -9.85 5.04 3.04
N VAL A 44 -9.42 4.11 2.19
CA VAL A 44 -8.98 4.46 0.84
C VAL A 44 -10.24 4.81 0.04
N HIS A 45 -10.34 6.06 -0.40
CA HIS A 45 -11.39 6.48 -1.32
C HIS A 45 -11.09 5.91 -2.71
N TRP A 46 -11.58 4.70 -2.94
CA TRP A 46 -11.48 4.04 -4.23
C TRP A 46 -12.27 4.84 -5.28
N ARG A 47 -11.57 5.30 -6.32
CA ARG A 47 -12.19 6.00 -7.47
C ARG A 47 -12.69 5.02 -8.54
N PHE A 48 -12.77 3.73 -8.21
CA PHE A 48 -13.07 2.67 -9.14
C PHE A 48 -14.15 1.78 -8.53
N SER A 49 -15.24 1.56 -9.26
CA SER A 49 -16.26 0.62 -8.82
C SER A 49 -15.77 -0.82 -8.99
N THR A 50 -16.40 -1.76 -8.29
CA THR A 50 -16.15 -3.19 -8.49
C THR A 50 -16.41 -3.61 -9.94
N ALA A 51 -17.38 -2.97 -10.62
CA ALA A 51 -17.67 -3.22 -12.03
C ALA A 51 -16.51 -2.75 -12.92
N ASP A 52 -16.02 -1.53 -12.71
CA ASP A 52 -14.88 -1.02 -13.47
C ASP A 52 -13.63 -1.88 -13.25
N ALA A 53 -13.41 -2.34 -12.00
CA ALA A 53 -12.30 -3.20 -11.61
C ALA A 53 -12.29 -4.51 -12.39
N ARG A 54 -13.45 -5.17 -12.52
CA ARG A 54 -13.58 -6.41 -13.29
C ARG A 54 -13.25 -6.23 -14.77
N VAL A 55 -13.55 -5.08 -15.35
CA VAL A 55 -13.20 -4.77 -16.76
C VAL A 55 -11.69 -4.51 -16.91
N LYS A 56 -11.10 -3.61 -16.11
CA LYS A 56 -9.66 -3.28 -16.26
C LYS A 56 -8.74 -4.43 -15.84
N LEU A 57 -9.13 -5.21 -14.85
CA LEU A 57 -8.33 -6.29 -14.27
C LEU A 57 -8.76 -7.67 -14.78
N HIS A 58 -9.52 -7.74 -15.86
CA HIS A 58 -10.02 -9.00 -16.42
C HIS A 58 -8.91 -10.06 -16.60
N HIS A 59 -7.72 -9.63 -17.02
CA HIS A 59 -6.54 -10.50 -17.22
C HIS A 59 -6.00 -11.16 -15.94
N LEU A 60 -6.39 -10.70 -14.75
CA LEU A 60 -6.02 -11.30 -13.47
C LEU A 60 -6.97 -12.43 -13.04
N TYR A 61 -8.13 -12.57 -13.70
CA TYR A 61 -9.10 -13.60 -13.38
C TYR A 61 -8.84 -14.87 -14.20
N PRO A 62 -8.98 -16.06 -13.61
CA PRO A 62 -8.88 -17.32 -14.34
C PRO A 62 -9.92 -17.34 -15.48
N GLN A 63 -9.46 -17.70 -16.68
CA GLN A 63 -10.36 -18.06 -17.77
C GLN A 63 -10.73 -19.52 -17.57
N PHE A 64 -11.99 -19.78 -17.22
CA PHE A 64 -12.56 -21.12 -17.16
C PHE A 64 -13.04 -21.56 -18.55
#